data_AF-A0A6I5ZKZ2-F1
#
_entry.id   AF-A0A6I5ZKZ2-F1
#
_cell.length_a   1.000
_cell.length_b   1.000
_cell.length_c   1.000
_cell.angle_alpha   90.00
_cell.angle_beta   90.00
_cell.angle_gamma   90.00
#
_symmetry.space_group_name_H-M   'P 1'
#
loop_
_entity.id
_entity.type
_entity.pdbx_description
1 polymer ?
#
loop_
_entity_poly.entity_id
_entity_poly.type
_entity_poly.pdbx_seq_one_letter_code
_entity_poly.pdbx_strand_id
1 'polypeptide(L)'
;MNNEPSPHHPSTDTLFAQLQRDPLPNPGVLHAAASTLRTVADDDDHDHIVVLARSTTLGAQRTPLLAWLIDHGGSDGLDVVVDQLADPSVRIACMQLLRRVQPTPTHLIERVEPYLNDQDETVRSEALRTINLLYLAIFALDLSRA
;
A
#
# COMPACT_ATOMS: atom_id res chain seq x y z
N MET A 1 29.32 -9.72 21.87
CA MET A 1 28.34 -10.12 20.84
C MET A 1 28.40 -9.04 19.78
N ASN A 2 29.02 -9.37 18.65
CA ASN A 2 29.07 -8.49 17.49
C ASN A 2 27.72 -8.60 16.80
N ASN A 3 27.00 -7.49 16.66
CA ASN A 3 25.86 -7.41 15.75
C ASN A 3 26.43 -7.35 14.33
N GLU A 4 26.54 -8.49 13.67
CA GLU A 4 26.69 -8.49 12.22
C GLU A 4 25.38 -7.98 11.61
N PRO A 5 25.42 -7.07 10.63
CA PRO A 5 24.23 -6.69 9.88
C PRO A 5 23.70 -7.94 9.17
N SER A 6 22.39 -8.19 9.26
CA SER A 6 21.71 -9.22 8.47
C SER A 6 22.12 -9.07 7.00
N PRO A 7 22.48 -10.17 6.30
CA PRO A 7 22.81 -10.09 4.89
C PRO A 7 21.53 -9.76 4.12
N HIS A 8 21.45 -8.56 3.53
CA HIS A 8 20.47 -8.26 2.49
C HIS A 8 20.45 -9.41 1.49
N HIS A 9 19.27 -9.98 1.25
CA HIS A 9 19.13 -11.11 0.37
C HIS A 9 19.51 -10.66 -1.05
N PRO A 10 20.54 -11.24 -1.72
CA PRO A 10 20.98 -10.78 -3.04
C PRO A 10 19.87 -10.81 -4.10
N SER A 11 18.79 -11.54 -3.82
CA SER A 11 17.56 -11.60 -4.60
C SER A 11 16.69 -10.34 -4.49
N THR A 12 16.59 -9.67 -3.33
CA THR A 12 15.77 -8.45 -3.16
C THR A 12 16.47 -7.24 -3.77
N ASP A 13 17.78 -7.11 -3.59
CA ASP A 13 18.61 -6.05 -4.19
C ASP A 13 18.43 -5.95 -5.71
N THR A 14 18.42 -7.10 -6.39
CA THR A 14 18.24 -7.16 -7.84
C THR A 14 16.85 -6.66 -8.25
N LEU A 15 15.82 -6.97 -7.47
CA LEU A 15 14.45 -6.53 -7.73
C LEU A 15 14.28 -5.03 -7.48
N PHE A 16 14.91 -4.49 -6.43
CA PHE A 16 14.94 -3.05 -6.19
C PHE A 16 15.65 -2.30 -7.32
N ALA A 17 16.82 -2.78 -7.73
CA ALA A 17 17.56 -2.21 -8.86
C ALA A 17 16.73 -2.21 -10.15
N GLN A 18 15.92 -3.26 -10.37
CA GLN A 18 15.04 -3.35 -11.53
C GLN A 18 13.93 -2.28 -11.52
N LEU A 19 13.37 -1.95 -10.35
CA LEU A 19 12.34 -0.92 -10.18
C LEU A 19 12.91 0.52 -10.25
N GLN A 20 14.22 0.68 -10.14
CA GLN A 20 14.89 1.99 -10.17
C GLN A 20 15.68 2.23 -11.46
N ARG A 21 15.71 1.25 -12.37
CA ARG A 21 16.50 1.29 -13.59
C ARG A 21 16.01 2.41 -14.52
N ASP A 22 16.97 3.06 -15.18
CA ASP A 22 16.73 4.02 -16.26
C ASP A 22 17.32 3.49 -17.59
N PRO A 23 16.51 3.28 -18.66
CA PRO A 23 15.06 3.42 -18.70
C PRO A 23 14.35 2.34 -17.89
N LEU A 24 13.19 2.70 -17.35
CA LEU A 24 12.31 1.78 -16.64
C LEU A 24 11.95 0.61 -17.57
N PRO A 25 11.99 -0.64 -17.06
CA PRO A 25 11.45 -1.79 -17.77
C PRO A 25 9.97 -1.60 -18.14
N ASN A 26 9.48 -2.48 -19.03
CA ASN A 26 8.07 -2.47 -19.38
C ASN A 26 7.18 -2.73 -18.14
N PRO A 27 5.90 -2.30 -18.15
CA PRO A 27 5.03 -2.39 -16.98
C PRO A 27 4.85 -3.81 -16.41
N GLY A 28 4.87 -4.86 -17.25
CA GLY A 28 4.74 -6.24 -16.79
C GLY A 28 5.94 -6.69 -15.96
N VAL A 29 7.14 -6.27 -16.36
CA VAL A 29 8.39 -6.56 -15.65
C VAL A 29 8.46 -5.79 -14.32
N LEU A 30 7.97 -4.54 -14.28
CA LEU A 30 7.84 -3.78 -13.04
C LEU A 30 6.83 -4.43 -12.07
N HIS A 31 5.66 -4.83 -12.57
CA HIS A 31 4.64 -5.49 -11.77
C HIS A 31 5.14 -6.81 -11.19
N ALA A 32 5.83 -7.60 -12.01
CA ALA A 32 6.41 -8.87 -11.59
C ALA A 32 7.44 -8.65 -10.49
N ALA A 33 8.35 -7.68 -10.64
CA ALA A 33 9.34 -7.36 -9.60
C ALA A 33 8.68 -6.92 -8.30
N ALA A 34 7.72 -5.99 -8.35
CA ALA A 34 6.97 -5.55 -7.18
C ALA A 34 6.21 -6.70 -6.51
N SER A 35 5.61 -7.60 -7.30
CA SER A 35 4.90 -8.78 -6.81
C SER A 35 5.83 -9.77 -6.14
N THR A 36 7.02 -10.00 -6.72
CA THR A 36 8.04 -10.85 -6.10
C THR A 36 8.52 -10.23 -4.80
N LEU A 37 8.84 -8.92 -4.76
CA LEU A 37 9.23 -8.22 -3.54
C LEU A 37 8.17 -8.36 -2.44
N ARG A 38 6.87 -8.21 -2.77
CA ARG A 38 5.79 -8.44 -1.80
C ARG A 38 5.86 -9.81 -1.11
N THR A 39 6.44 -10.82 -1.77
CA THR A 39 6.52 -12.18 -1.22
C THR A 39 7.84 -12.50 -0.52
N VAL A 40 8.94 -11.85 -0.89
CA VAL A 40 10.29 -12.20 -0.41
C VAL A 40 10.94 -11.15 0.47
N ALA A 41 10.44 -9.91 0.46
CA ALA A 41 10.98 -8.84 1.28
C ALA A 41 10.56 -9.00 2.74
N ASP A 42 11.46 -8.60 3.64
CA ASP A 42 11.29 -8.65 5.09
C ASP A 42 11.35 -7.24 5.72
N ASP A 43 11.40 -7.19 7.04
CA ASP A 43 11.38 -5.91 7.78
C ASP A 43 12.62 -5.05 7.49
N ASP A 44 13.78 -5.63 7.13
CA ASP A 44 15.00 -4.90 6.80
C ASP A 44 14.87 -4.14 5.45
N ASP A 45 13.91 -4.55 4.62
CA ASP A 45 13.60 -3.94 3.33
C ASP A 45 12.57 -2.79 3.40
N HIS A 46 12.02 -2.51 4.59
CA HIS A 46 10.92 -1.56 4.80
C HIS A 46 11.16 -0.19 4.14
N ASP A 47 12.31 0.42 4.39
CA ASP A 47 12.62 1.77 3.87
C ASP A 47 12.69 1.80 2.34
N HIS A 48 13.26 0.76 1.72
CA HIS A 48 13.29 0.63 0.26
C HIS A 48 11.88 0.49 -0.32
N ILE A 49 11.03 -0.29 0.33
CA ILE A 49 9.64 -0.46 -0.08
C ILE A 49 8.87 0.85 0.04
N VAL A 50 9.04 1.60 1.14
CA VAL A 50 8.40 2.92 1.32
C VAL A 50 8.77 3.88 0.20
N VAL A 51 10.07 3.98 -0.12
CA VAL A 51 10.55 4.86 -1.20
C VAL A 51 9.89 4.51 -2.54
N LEU A 52 9.85 3.23 -2.89
CA LEU A 52 9.29 2.78 -4.16
C LEU A 52 7.76 2.87 -4.19
N ALA A 53 7.10 2.55 -3.09
CA ALA A 53 5.65 2.67 -2.94
C ALA A 53 5.19 4.13 -3.09
N ARG A 54 6.01 5.11 -2.71
CA ARG A 54 5.75 6.56 -2.91
C ARG A 54 6.12 7.08 -4.30
N SER A 55 6.82 6.31 -5.13
CA SER A 55 7.22 6.72 -6.48
C SER A 55 6.08 6.66 -7.51
N THR A 56 5.51 7.81 -7.87
CA THR A 56 4.44 7.92 -8.89
C THR A 56 4.90 7.52 -10.29
N THR A 57 6.22 7.48 -10.55
CA THR A 57 6.78 7.06 -11.85
C THR A 57 6.52 5.58 -12.17
N LEU A 58 6.31 4.74 -11.16
CA LEU A 58 5.95 3.33 -11.32
C LEU A 58 4.46 3.14 -11.64
N GLY A 59 3.64 4.20 -11.49
CA GLY A 59 2.20 4.16 -11.69
C GLY A 59 1.53 3.03 -10.90
N ALA A 60 0.59 2.32 -11.54
CA ALA A 60 -0.13 1.20 -10.94
C ALA A 60 0.76 0.01 -10.55
N GLN A 61 1.98 -0.09 -11.10
CA GLN A 61 2.83 -1.28 -10.91
C GLN A 61 3.41 -1.39 -9.50
N ARG A 62 3.39 -0.31 -8.72
CA ARG A 62 3.79 -0.30 -7.30
C ARG A 62 2.69 -0.81 -6.35
N THR A 63 1.51 -1.17 -6.85
CA THR A 63 0.40 -1.68 -6.00
C THR A 63 0.80 -2.86 -5.10
N PRO A 64 1.61 -3.85 -5.54
CA PRO A 64 2.07 -4.91 -4.64
C PRO A 64 2.92 -4.40 -3.47
N LEU A 65 3.68 -3.32 -3.64
CA LEU A 65 4.46 -2.69 -2.57
C LEU A 65 3.55 -2.00 -1.55
N LEU A 66 2.51 -1.29 -2.02
CA LEU A 66 1.46 -0.73 -1.15
C LEU A 66 0.75 -1.82 -0.35
N ALA A 67 0.50 -2.97 -0.97
CA ALA A 67 -0.08 -4.11 -0.30
C ALA A 67 0.86 -4.70 0.77
N TRP A 68 2.16 -4.77 0.49
CA TRP A 68 3.17 -5.20 1.47
C TRP A 68 3.18 -4.26 2.69
N LEU A 69 3.07 -2.94 2.48
CA LEU A 69 3.02 -1.95 3.57
C LEU A 69 1.79 -2.09 4.48
N ILE A 70 0.63 -2.48 3.94
CA ILE A 70 -0.53 -2.83 4.78
C ILE A 70 -0.27 -4.10 5.59
N ASP A 71 0.40 -5.07 4.99
CA ASP A 71 0.59 -6.39 5.59
C ASP A 71 1.72 -6.39 6.65
N HIS A 72 2.74 -5.53 6.51
CA HIS A 72 3.97 -5.54 7.34
C HIS A 72 4.38 -4.17 7.92
N GLY A 73 3.97 -3.05 7.32
CA GLY A 73 4.50 -1.72 7.64
C GLY A 73 3.85 -1.02 8.84
N GLY A 74 2.90 -1.65 9.53
CA GLY A 74 2.24 -1.06 10.72
C GLY A 74 1.54 0.27 10.43
N SER A 75 1.62 1.21 11.38
CA SER A 75 1.05 2.57 11.22
C SER A 75 1.70 3.35 10.10
N ASP A 76 3.02 3.24 9.98
CA ASP A 76 3.80 4.04 9.03
C ASP A 76 3.51 3.60 7.59
N GLY A 77 3.39 2.29 7.38
CA GLY A 77 2.94 1.71 6.11
C GLY A 77 1.51 2.10 5.75
N LEU A 78 0.60 2.16 6.74
CA LEU A 78 -0.75 2.65 6.53
C LEU A 78 -0.77 4.11 6.06
N ASP A 79 0.01 4.98 6.71
CA ASP A 79 0.09 6.40 6.36
C ASP A 79 0.59 6.58 4.92
N VAL A 80 1.57 5.79 4.48
CA VAL A 80 2.04 5.78 3.09
C VAL A 80 0.88 5.45 2.13
N VAL A 81 0.08 4.43 2.42
CA VAL A 81 -1.04 4.01 1.56
C VAL A 81 -2.15 5.06 1.55
N VAL A 82 -2.44 5.69 2.68
CA VAL A 82 -3.39 6.80 2.79
C VAL A 82 -2.93 8.00 1.95
N ASP A 83 -1.65 8.34 1.99
CA ASP A 83 -1.08 9.41 1.15
C ASP A 83 -1.26 9.13 -0.35
N GLN A 84 -1.19 7.86 -0.75
CA GLN A 84 -1.31 7.48 -2.16
C GLN A 84 -2.75 7.53 -2.71
N LEU A 85 -3.78 7.76 -1.88
CA LEU A 85 -5.15 7.96 -2.35
C LEU A 85 -5.28 9.11 -3.38
N ALA A 86 -4.40 10.11 -3.29
CA ALA A 86 -4.42 11.24 -4.21
C ALA A 86 -3.98 10.86 -5.65
N ASP A 87 -3.18 9.81 -5.82
CA ASP A 87 -2.68 9.40 -7.13
C ASP A 87 -3.74 8.60 -7.91
N PRO A 88 -4.22 9.09 -9.07
CA PRO A 88 -5.17 8.37 -9.92
C PRO A 88 -4.75 6.95 -10.29
N SER A 89 -3.44 6.69 -10.42
CA SER A 89 -2.94 5.39 -10.88
C SER A 89 -3.12 4.26 -9.86
N VAL A 90 -3.25 4.60 -8.57
CA VAL A 90 -3.32 3.63 -7.47
C VAL A 90 -4.46 3.88 -6.48
N ARG A 91 -5.22 4.99 -6.58
CA ARG A 91 -6.25 5.34 -5.59
C ARG A 91 -7.28 4.25 -5.33
N ILE A 92 -7.76 3.59 -6.39
CA ILE A 92 -8.71 2.48 -6.27
C ILE A 92 -8.08 1.31 -5.52
N ALA A 93 -6.83 0.97 -5.86
CA ALA A 93 -6.11 -0.09 -5.16
C ALA A 93 -5.87 0.27 -3.68
N CYS A 94 -5.54 1.53 -3.37
CA CYS A 94 -5.40 2.00 -2.00
C CYS A 94 -6.72 1.84 -1.23
N MET A 95 -7.86 2.27 -1.78
CA MET A 95 -9.18 2.07 -1.16
C MET A 95 -9.49 0.60 -0.89
N GLN A 96 -9.14 -0.30 -1.82
CA GLN A 96 -9.30 -1.73 -1.64
C GLN A 96 -8.41 -2.28 -0.52
N LEU A 97 -7.18 -1.81 -0.44
CA LEU A 97 -6.21 -2.20 0.59
C LEU A 97 -6.61 -1.71 1.99
N LEU A 98 -7.13 -0.49 2.12
CA LEU A 98 -7.58 0.08 3.40
C LEU A 98 -8.68 -0.76 4.07
N ARG A 99 -9.51 -1.46 3.29
CA ARG A 99 -10.56 -2.37 3.81
C ARG A 99 -10.00 -3.57 4.59
N ARG A 100 -8.72 -3.89 4.40
CA ARG A 100 -8.05 -5.05 5.03
C ARG A 100 -7.48 -4.70 6.41
N VAL A 101 -7.36 -3.41 6.74
CA VAL A 101 -6.70 -2.94 7.95
C VAL A 101 -7.57 -3.21 9.18
N GLN A 102 -7.01 -3.95 10.13
CA GLN A 102 -7.63 -4.28 11.41
C GLN A 102 -6.63 -4.13 12.57
N PRO A 103 -7.00 -3.49 13.69
CA PRO A 103 -8.26 -2.78 13.90
C PRO A 103 -8.36 -1.55 12.99
N THR A 104 -9.55 -1.28 12.45
CA THR A 104 -9.77 -0.15 11.54
C THR A 104 -9.64 1.20 12.27
N PRO A 105 -8.69 2.09 11.87
CA PRO A 105 -8.59 3.42 12.46
C PRO A 105 -9.75 4.32 12.01
N THR A 106 -10.34 5.04 12.96
CA THR A 106 -11.51 5.91 12.72
C THR A 106 -11.25 7.02 11.71
N HIS A 107 -10.03 7.59 11.73
CA HIS A 107 -9.64 8.68 10.84
C HIS A 107 -9.61 8.28 9.36
N LEU A 108 -9.61 6.99 9.01
CA LEU A 108 -9.64 6.55 7.60
C LEU A 108 -10.90 7.01 6.87
N ILE A 109 -12.02 7.19 7.59
CA ILE A 109 -13.27 7.69 7.00
C ILE A 109 -13.03 9.09 6.41
N GLU A 110 -12.46 10.01 7.19
CA GLU A 110 -12.16 11.39 6.78
C GLU A 110 -11.20 11.44 5.57
N ARG A 111 -10.34 10.42 5.41
CA ARG A 111 -9.40 10.33 4.30
C ARG A 111 -10.04 9.83 3.00
N VAL A 112 -11.08 9.01 3.10
CA VAL A 112 -11.78 8.42 1.92
C VAL A 112 -13.01 9.24 1.51
N GLU A 113 -13.65 9.94 2.45
CA GLU A 113 -14.86 10.75 2.24
C GLU A 113 -14.78 11.73 1.06
N PRO A 114 -13.66 12.46 0.81
CA PRO A 114 -13.56 13.36 -0.33
C PRO A 114 -13.83 12.69 -1.69
N TYR A 115 -13.54 11.39 -1.81
CA TYR A 115 -13.69 10.63 -3.06
C TYR A 115 -15.12 10.17 -3.35
N LEU A 116 -16.07 10.37 -2.42
CA LEU A 116 -17.50 10.16 -2.70
C LEU A 116 -18.03 11.09 -3.81
N ASN A 117 -17.37 12.23 -4.01
CA ASN A 117 -17.71 13.24 -5.00
C ASN A 117 -16.71 13.29 -6.17
N ASP A 118 -15.88 12.24 -6.33
CA ASP A 118 -14.92 12.16 -7.45
C ASP A 118 -15.64 12.23 -8.80
N GLN A 119 -14.96 12.74 -9.84
CA GLN A 119 -15.54 12.81 -11.19
C GLN A 119 -15.70 11.41 -11.81
N ASP A 120 -14.80 10.49 -11.47
CA ASP A 120 -14.85 9.11 -11.93
C ASP A 120 -15.85 8.29 -11.11
N GLU A 121 -16.85 7.73 -11.78
CA GLU A 121 -17.89 6.89 -11.17
C GLU A 121 -17.33 5.64 -10.47
N THR A 122 -16.26 5.06 -11.02
CA THR A 122 -15.57 3.92 -10.43
C THR A 122 -14.95 4.31 -9.10
N VAL A 123 -14.32 5.49 -9.04
CA VAL A 123 -13.72 6.01 -7.82
C VAL A 123 -14.80 6.31 -6.77
N ARG A 124 -15.91 6.96 -7.16
CA ARG A 124 -17.05 7.18 -6.25
C ARG A 124 -17.60 5.87 -5.67
N SER A 125 -17.76 4.85 -6.52
CA SER A 125 -18.28 3.54 -6.12
C SER A 125 -17.34 2.83 -5.14
N GLU A 126 -16.03 2.88 -5.40
CA GLU A 126 -15.03 2.30 -4.50
C GLU A 126 -14.90 3.09 -3.19
N ALA A 127 -15.05 4.41 -3.21
CA ALA A 127 -15.08 5.24 -2.00
C ALA A 127 -16.28 4.89 -1.11
N LEU A 128 -17.48 4.83 -1.70
CA LEU A 128 -18.71 4.47 -0.98
C LEU A 128 -18.62 3.09 -0.34
N ARG A 129 -18.14 2.10 -1.12
CA ARG A 129 -17.95 0.74 -0.62
C ARG A 129 -16.94 0.69 0.54
N THR A 130 -15.85 1.45 0.44
CA THR A 130 -14.83 1.52 1.50
C THR A 130 -15.41 2.13 2.76
N ILE A 131 -16.06 3.28 2.69
CA ILE A 131 -16.65 3.97 3.84
C ILE A 131 -17.67 3.08 4.57
N ASN A 132 -18.55 2.41 3.82
CA ASN A 132 -19.52 1.48 4.41
C ASN A 132 -18.83 0.36 5.21
N LEU A 133 -17.73 -0.20 4.70
CA LEU A 133 -16.98 -1.24 5.40
C LEU A 133 -16.22 -0.69 6.62
N LEU A 134 -15.65 0.53 6.52
CA LEU A 134 -14.98 1.17 7.65
C LEU A 134 -15.96 1.44 8.80
N TYR A 135 -17.15 1.97 8.51
CA TYR A 135 -18.21 2.15 9.51
C TYR A 135 -18.59 0.82 10.18
N LEU A 136 -18.85 -0.23 9.38
CA LEU A 136 -19.20 -1.54 9.91
C LEU A 136 -18.11 -2.11 10.83
N ALA A 137 -16.84 -1.96 10.47
CA ALA A 137 -15.72 -2.44 11.28
C ALA A 137 -15.61 -1.70 12.62
N ILE A 138 -15.76 -0.37 12.62
CA ILE A 138 -15.72 0.45 13.83
C ILE A 138 -16.88 0.08 14.76
N PHE A 139 -18.11 0.01 14.25
CA PHE A 139 -19.27 -0.37 15.06
C PHE A 139 -19.16 -1.80 15.62
N ALA A 140 -18.66 -2.75 14.83
CA ALA A 140 -18.46 -4.12 15.30
C ALA A 140 -17.43 -4.20 16.44
N LEU A 141 -16.38 -3.38 16.37
CA LEU A 141 -15.36 -3.30 17.42
C LEU A 141 -15.95 -2.73 18.72
N ASP A 142 -16.77 -1.69 18.64
CA ASP A 142 -17.44 -1.10 19.81
C ASP A 142 -18.37 -2.11 20.50
N LEU A 143 -19.14 -2.88 19.72
CA LEU A 143 -20.00 -3.96 20.26
C LEU A 143 -19.20 -5.09 20.92
N SER A 144 -17.98 -5.36 20.46
CA SER A 144 -17.13 -6.42 21.04
C SER A 144 -16.49 -6.01 22.38
N ARG A 145 -16.51 -4.72 22.71
CA ARG A 145 -15.88 -4.14 23.90
C ARG A 145 -16.90 -3.77 24.99
N ALA A 146 -18.19 -3.81 24.69
CA ALA A 146 -19.31 -3.55 25.61
C ALA A 146 -19.73 -4.82 26.35
#